data_AF-A0A6I0FCK4-F1
#
_entry.id   AF-A0A6I0FCK4-F1
#
_cell.length_a   1.000
_cell.length_b   1.000
_cell.length_c   1.000
_cell.angle_alpha   90.00
_cell.angle_beta   90.00
_cell.angle_gamma   90.00
#
_symmetry.space_group_name_H-M   'P 1'
#
loop_
_entity.id
_entity.type
_entity.pdbx_description
1 polymer ?
#
loop_
_entity_poly.entity_id
_entity_poly.type
_entity_poly.pdbx_seq_one_letter_code
_entity_poly.pdbx_strand_id
1 'polypeptide(L)'
;MPTIIEEQLNTGDKLTSLEKYKADDIHGVFLLEDTRGGKRLLQIVDGKGFNGKLQLLVSISVDENKILKVDVLEHTETPSYGGYVTEGWFLERFIGKTTDKQLKAAKIAAKAEEEITIITGATVTSEAVINGVNSCFTNYQSIKGEEL
;
A
#
# COMPACT_ATOMS: atom_id res chain seq x y z
N MET A 1 15.17 7.24 6.33
CA MET A 1 13.83 7.13 5.70
C MET A 1 14.04 6.59 4.30
N PRO A 2 13.08 5.86 3.70
CA PRO A 2 13.19 5.43 2.31
C PRO A 2 13.20 6.64 1.38
N THR A 3 14.08 6.64 0.38
CA THR A 3 14.25 7.73 -0.60
C THR A 3 12.94 8.06 -1.34
N ILE A 4 12.10 7.06 -1.59
CA ILE A 4 10.81 7.27 -2.26
C ILE A 4 9.81 8.11 -1.45
N ILE A 5 9.94 8.16 -0.11
CA ILE A 5 9.09 9.01 0.72
C ILE A 5 9.55 10.46 0.54
N GLU A 6 10.86 10.71 0.45
CA GLU A 6 11.43 12.04 0.22
C GLU A 6 11.01 12.60 -1.15
N GLU A 7 10.90 11.75 -2.17
CA GLU A 7 10.37 12.14 -3.50
C GLU A 7 8.88 12.55 -3.48
N GLN A 8 8.13 12.10 -2.47
CA GLN A 8 6.70 12.45 -2.31
C GLN A 8 6.49 13.70 -1.44
N LEU A 9 7.55 14.24 -0.82
CA LEU A 9 7.49 15.45 -0.01
C LEU A 9 7.60 16.70 -0.88
N ASN A 10 6.64 17.61 -0.72
CA ASN A 10 6.79 18.97 -1.23
C ASN A 10 7.50 19.84 -0.19
N THR A 11 8.07 20.96 -0.66
CA THR A 11 8.66 21.95 0.24
C THR A 11 7.61 22.46 1.23
N GLY A 12 7.86 22.22 2.53
CA GLY A 12 6.97 22.63 3.62
C GLY A 12 6.02 21.53 4.12
N ASP A 13 5.97 20.36 3.48
CA ASP A 13 5.21 19.23 4.01
C ASP A 13 5.84 18.75 5.33
N LYS A 14 4.98 18.42 6.29
CA LYS A 14 5.41 17.90 7.60
C LYS A 14 5.24 16.39 7.61
N LEU A 15 6.31 15.69 7.95
CA LEU A 15 6.30 14.23 8.07
C LEU A 15 6.54 13.84 9.53
N THR A 16 5.62 13.07 10.10
CA THR A 16 5.67 12.58 11.48
C THR A 16 5.75 11.07 11.49
N SER A 17 6.80 10.47 12.09
CA SER A 17 6.85 9.02 12.26
C SER A 17 5.93 8.57 13.40
N LEU A 18 5.11 7.57 13.14
CA LEU A 18 4.20 6.97 14.13
C LEU A 18 4.69 5.56 14.51
N GLU A 19 5.86 5.51 15.14
CA GLU A 19 6.56 4.27 15.53
C GLU A 19 5.68 3.28 16.32
N LYS A 20 4.70 3.78 17.10
CA LYS A 20 3.78 2.95 17.89
C LYS A 20 2.87 2.04 17.06
N TYR A 21 2.67 2.33 15.77
CA TYR A 21 1.80 1.56 14.88
C TYR A 21 2.57 0.67 13.90
N LYS A 22 3.87 0.48 14.14
CA LYS A 22 4.62 -0.58 13.46
C LYS A 22 4.11 -1.94 13.93
N ALA A 23 4.14 -2.90 13.02
CA ALA A 23 3.74 -4.29 13.24
C ALA A 23 4.82 -5.23 12.69
N ASP A 24 4.64 -6.54 12.86
CA ASP A 24 5.59 -7.54 12.39
C ASP A 24 5.89 -7.41 10.88
N ASP A 25 4.86 -7.09 10.09
CA ASP A 25 4.96 -6.86 8.65
C ASP A 25 4.98 -5.37 8.28
N ILE A 26 4.73 -4.44 9.20
CA ILE A 26 4.71 -2.99 8.94
C ILE A 26 5.91 -2.32 9.61
N HIS A 27 6.92 -1.99 8.82
CA HIS A 27 8.20 -1.47 9.31
C HIS A 27 8.27 0.05 9.40
N GLY A 28 7.33 0.75 8.77
CA GLY A 28 7.27 2.21 8.73
C GLY A 28 5.84 2.69 8.70
N VAL A 29 5.52 3.67 9.55
CA VAL A 29 4.24 4.37 9.53
C VAL A 29 4.53 5.84 9.68
N PHE A 30 4.08 6.65 8.74
CA PHE A 30 4.34 8.09 8.72
C PHE A 30 3.05 8.84 8.41
N LEU A 31 2.75 9.87 9.19
CA LEU A 31 1.72 10.84 8.89
C LEU A 31 2.36 12.00 8.13
N LEU A 32 1.92 12.18 6.90
CA LEU A 32 2.23 13.32 6.07
C LEU A 32 1.10 14.35 6.18
N GLU A 33 1.44 15.57 6.57
CA GLU A 33 0.55 16.73 6.53
C GLU A 33 1.05 17.66 5.42
N ASP A 34 0.26 17.85 4.38
CA ASP A 34 0.59 18.76 3.28
C ASP A 34 0.39 20.23 3.71
N THR A 35 1.06 21.13 3.01
CA THR A 35 0.94 22.58 3.27
C THR A 35 -0.48 23.16 3.11
N ARG A 36 -1.40 22.41 2.50
CA ARG A 36 -2.81 22.77 2.31
C ARG A 36 -3.73 22.14 3.36
N GLY A 37 -3.17 21.41 4.33
CA GLY A 37 -3.88 20.75 5.41
C GLY A 37 -4.37 19.33 5.11
N GLY A 38 -4.08 18.78 3.94
CA GLY A 38 -4.41 17.41 3.57
C GLY A 38 -3.51 16.41 4.32
N LYS A 39 -4.12 15.36 4.89
CA LYS A 39 -3.42 14.34 5.66
C LYS A 39 -3.33 13.02 4.90
N ARG A 40 -2.14 12.43 4.85
CA ARG A 40 -1.89 11.11 4.24
C ARG A 40 -1.11 10.22 5.19
N LEU A 41 -1.53 8.97 5.32
CA LEU A 41 -0.78 7.96 6.04
C LEU A 41 0.04 7.13 5.05
N LEU A 42 1.36 7.14 5.24
CA LEU A 42 2.32 6.36 4.47
C LEU A 42 2.75 5.15 5.31
N GLN A 43 2.60 3.96 4.75
CA GLN A 43 2.94 2.71 5.43
C GLN A 43 3.89 1.87 4.58
N ILE A 44 4.98 1.42 5.19
CA ILE A 44 5.92 0.47 4.57
C ILE A 44 5.58 -0.91 5.11
N VAL A 45 5.16 -1.81 4.22
CA VAL A 45 4.73 -3.15 4.57
C VAL A 45 5.49 -4.20 3.77
N ASP A 46 5.90 -5.26 4.45
CA ASP A 46 6.51 -6.43 3.84
C ASP A 46 5.43 -7.48 3.54
N GLY A 47 5.34 -7.87 2.27
CA GLY A 47 4.60 -9.02 1.78
C GLY A 47 5.54 -10.20 1.50
N LYS A 48 4.95 -11.40 1.52
CA LYS A 48 5.63 -12.63 1.11
C LYS A 48 5.22 -13.01 -0.30
N GLY A 49 6.03 -12.62 -1.28
CA GLY A 49 5.88 -12.99 -2.68
C GLY A 49 6.18 -14.47 -2.95
N PHE A 50 6.15 -14.87 -4.22
CA PHE A 50 6.44 -16.23 -4.63
C PHE A 50 7.91 -16.60 -4.42
N ASN A 51 8.84 -15.72 -4.81
CA ASN A 51 10.27 -15.96 -4.72
C ASN A 51 10.91 -15.37 -3.46
N GLY A 52 10.16 -14.66 -2.62
CA GLY A 52 10.68 -14.12 -1.37
C GLY A 52 10.07 -12.79 -0.98
N LYS A 53 10.93 -11.85 -0.61
CA LYS A 53 10.54 -10.58 -0.02
C LYS A 53 9.90 -9.68 -1.08
N LEU A 54 8.80 -9.05 -0.71
CA LEU A 54 8.15 -7.97 -1.43
C LEU A 54 7.92 -6.84 -0.44
N GLN A 55 8.40 -5.64 -0.69
CA GLN A 55 8.19 -4.48 0.18
C GLN A 55 7.39 -3.44 -0.57
N LEU A 56 6.36 -2.91 0.07
CA LEU A 56 5.43 -1.96 -0.51
C LEU A 56 5.42 -0.67 0.31
N LEU A 57 5.20 0.45 -0.38
CA LEU A 57 4.77 1.70 0.21
C LEU A 57 3.30 1.94 -0.15
N VAL A 58 2.44 2.00 0.85
CA VAL A 58 1.00 2.25 0.68
C VAL A 58 0.69 3.64 1.23
N SER A 59 0.08 4.47 0.39
CA SER A 59 -0.37 5.83 0.75
C SER A 59 -1.90 5.86 0.84
N ILE A 60 -2.41 6.28 2.00
CA ILE A 60 -3.85 6.36 2.29
C ILE A 60 -4.21 7.81 2.60
N SER A 61 -5.24 8.34 1.93
CA SER A 61 -5.85 9.63 2.28
C SER A 61 -6.61 9.50 3.59
N VAL A 62 -6.25 10.29 4.59
CA VAL A 62 -6.96 10.31 5.88
C VAL A 62 -8.34 10.95 5.71
N ASP A 63 -8.44 11.95 4.84
CA ASP A 63 -9.68 12.70 4.60
C ASP A 63 -10.71 11.84 3.85
N GLU A 64 -10.27 11.09 2.84
CA GLU A 64 -11.16 10.28 1.99
C GLU A 64 -11.30 8.82 2.44
N ASN A 65 -10.45 8.34 3.35
CA ASN A 65 -10.37 6.91 3.72
C ASN A 65 -10.11 5.99 2.52
N LYS A 66 -9.26 6.43 1.59
CA LYS A 66 -8.99 5.73 0.33
C LYS A 66 -7.50 5.62 0.04
N ILE A 67 -7.11 4.59 -0.69
CA ILE A 67 -5.76 4.48 -1.25
C ILE A 67 -5.55 5.61 -2.26
N LEU A 68 -4.43 6.33 -2.10
CA LEU A 68 -3.93 7.28 -3.08
C LEU A 68 -2.91 6.63 -4.01
N LYS A 69 -2.03 5.78 -3.47
CA LYS A 69 -0.95 5.17 -4.22
C LYS A 69 -0.43 3.90 -3.55
N VAL A 70 0.06 2.97 -4.36
CA VAL A 70 0.86 1.81 -3.94
C VAL A 70 2.11 1.79 -4.80
N ASP A 71 3.28 1.71 -4.17
CA ASP A 71 4.57 1.57 -4.83
C ASP A 71 5.27 0.31 -4.33
N VAL A 72 6.01 -0.38 -5.21
CA VAL A 72 6.89 -1.49 -4.81
C VAL A 72 8.28 -0.94 -4.57
N LEU A 73 8.80 -1.12 -3.35
CA LEU A 73 10.14 -0.63 -2.95
C LEU A 73 11.23 -1.65 -3.25
N GLU A 74 10.93 -2.92 -2.98
CA GLU A 74 11.85 -4.04 -3.13
C GLU A 74 11.06 -5.28 -3.52
N HIS A 75 11.58 -6.11 -4.43
CA HIS A 75 11.02 -7.43 -4.71
C HIS A 75 12.10 -8.39 -5.21
N THR A 76 11.93 -9.68 -4.94
CA THR A 76 12.81 -10.76 -5.45
C THR A 76 12.14 -11.64 -6.51
N GLU A 77 11.03 -11.16 -7.06
CA GLU A 77 10.19 -11.88 -8.03
C GLU A 77 10.87 -12.04 -9.39
N THR A 78 10.52 -13.11 -10.11
CA THR A 78 11.02 -13.37 -11.46
C THR A 78 10.62 -12.22 -12.38
N PRO A 79 11.51 -11.70 -13.26
CA PRO A 79 11.16 -10.61 -14.17
C PRO A 79 9.93 -10.88 -15.05
N SER A 80 9.71 -12.15 -15.41
CA SER A 80 8.49 -12.58 -16.10
C SER A 80 7.36 -12.86 -15.11
N TYR A 81 6.16 -12.37 -15.42
CA TYR A 81 4.92 -12.53 -14.64
C TYR A 81 4.94 -11.87 -13.27
N GLY A 82 5.79 -12.34 -12.34
CA GLY A 82 5.88 -11.83 -10.97
C GLY A 82 6.39 -10.40 -10.91
N GLY A 83 7.36 -10.05 -11.76
CA GLY A 83 7.89 -8.69 -11.86
C GLY A 83 6.85 -7.65 -12.27
N TYR A 84 5.74 -8.05 -12.90
CA TYR A 84 4.70 -7.11 -13.30
C TYR A 84 3.94 -6.47 -12.14
N VAL A 85 4.20 -6.89 -10.89
CA VAL A 85 3.68 -6.18 -9.71
C VAL A 85 4.25 -4.77 -9.54
N THR A 86 5.34 -4.43 -10.22
CA THR A 86 5.88 -3.06 -10.25
C THR A 86 5.24 -2.18 -11.32
N GLU A 87 4.42 -2.76 -12.20
CA GLU A 87 3.84 -2.05 -13.34
C GLU A 87 2.66 -1.18 -12.92
N GLY A 88 2.61 0.04 -13.47
CA GLY A 88 1.55 1.01 -13.19
C GLY A 88 0.14 0.45 -13.41
N TRP A 89 -0.09 -0.29 -14.51
CA TRP A 89 -1.40 -0.86 -14.82
C TRP A 89 -1.94 -1.84 -13.75
N PHE A 90 -1.04 -2.45 -12.96
CA PHE A 90 -1.42 -3.32 -11.85
C PHE A 90 -1.61 -2.51 -10.58
N LEU A 91 -0.65 -1.66 -10.23
CA LEU A 91 -0.66 -0.84 -9.00
C LEU A 91 -1.79 0.21 -9.00
N GLU A 92 -2.16 0.74 -10.17
CA GLU A 92 -3.26 1.69 -10.32
C GLU A 92 -4.62 1.07 -9.99
N ARG A 93 -4.76 -0.27 -10.02
CA ARG A 93 -6.00 -0.97 -9.63
C ARG A 93 -6.37 -0.76 -8.17
N PHE A 94 -5.40 -0.35 -7.34
CA PHE A 94 -5.59 -0.11 -5.93
C PHE A 94 -6.04 1.33 -5.64
N ILE A 95 -5.83 2.28 -6.56
CA ILE A 95 -6.17 3.70 -6.34
C ILE A 95 -7.68 3.86 -6.16
N GLY A 96 -8.07 4.65 -5.17
CA GLY A 96 -9.47 4.97 -4.86
C GLY A 96 -10.22 3.87 -4.09
N LYS A 97 -9.60 2.72 -3.82
CA LYS A 97 -10.21 1.68 -2.99
C LYS A 97 -10.38 2.18 -1.56
N THR A 98 -11.57 1.95 -0.99
CA THR A 98 -11.87 2.30 0.41
C THR A 98 -11.16 1.38 1.38
N THR A 99 -10.70 1.93 2.50
CA THR A 99 -10.10 1.18 3.61
C THR A 99 -11.13 0.50 4.51
N ASP A 100 -12.44 0.73 4.28
CA ASP A 100 -13.53 0.15 5.07
C ASP A 100 -13.73 -1.35 4.82
N LYS A 101 -13.23 -1.86 3.69
CA LYS A 101 -13.33 -3.26 3.29
C LYS A 101 -11.98 -3.80 2.87
N GLN A 102 -11.73 -5.05 3.25
CA GLN A 102 -10.57 -5.80 2.80
C GLN A 102 -10.69 -6.13 1.31
N LEU A 103 -9.59 -5.95 0.59
CA LEU A 103 -9.46 -6.29 -0.82
C LEU A 103 -9.38 -7.80 -1.03
N LYS A 104 -9.86 -8.26 -2.18
CA LYS A 104 -9.91 -9.67 -2.57
C LYS A 104 -9.31 -9.87 -3.96
N ALA A 105 -8.64 -11.00 -4.16
CA ALA A 105 -8.12 -11.39 -5.45
C ALA A 105 -9.24 -11.87 -6.39
N ALA A 106 -9.29 -11.32 -7.60
CA ALA A 106 -10.13 -11.80 -8.69
C ALA A 106 -9.27 -12.47 -9.77
N LYS A 107 -9.55 -13.74 -10.06
CA LYS A 107 -8.74 -14.55 -10.99
C LYS A 107 -8.93 -14.22 -12.47
N ILE A 108 -10.09 -13.67 -12.84
CA ILE A 108 -10.46 -13.40 -14.24
C ILE A 108 -10.61 -11.90 -14.45
N ALA A 109 -11.60 -11.31 -13.77
CA ALA A 109 -11.84 -9.88 -13.77
C ALA A 109 -12.54 -9.52 -12.45
N ALA A 110 -12.17 -8.37 -11.88
CA ALA A 110 -12.86 -7.80 -10.75
C ALA A 110 -14.32 -7.51 -11.12
N LYS A 111 -15.24 -7.98 -10.28
CA LYS A 111 -16.70 -7.80 -10.39
C LYS A 111 -17.26 -6.92 -9.29
N ALA A 112 -16.46 -6.64 -8.26
CA ALA A 112 -16.82 -5.80 -7.14
C ALA A 112 -15.72 -4.77 -6.86
N GLU A 113 -16.06 -3.71 -6.13
CA GLU A 113 -15.13 -2.63 -5.81
C GLU A 113 -13.99 -3.09 -4.91
N GLU A 114 -14.18 -4.09 -4.05
CA GLU A 114 -13.11 -4.65 -3.24
C GLU A 114 -12.23 -5.66 -3.99
N GLU A 115 -12.54 -5.97 -5.25
CA GLU A 115 -11.78 -6.95 -6.03
C GLU A 115 -10.64 -6.30 -6.82
N ILE A 116 -9.49 -6.98 -6.80
CA ILE A 116 -8.31 -6.68 -7.60
C ILE A 116 -8.06 -7.85 -8.53
N THR A 117 -8.13 -7.59 -9.84
CA THR A 117 -7.75 -8.61 -10.82
C THR A 117 -6.27 -8.95 -10.64
N ILE A 118 -5.94 -10.22 -10.46
CA ILE A 118 -4.55 -10.67 -10.32
C ILE A 118 -3.81 -10.64 -11.65
N ILE A 119 -2.49 -10.78 -11.59
CA ILE A 119 -1.65 -10.98 -12.77
C ILE A 119 -1.69 -12.45 -13.14
N THR A 120 -2.08 -12.75 -14.39
CA THR A 120 -2.11 -14.12 -14.90
C THR A 120 -0.74 -14.78 -14.78
N GLY A 121 -0.68 -15.94 -14.13
CA GLY A 121 0.57 -16.67 -13.90
C GLY A 121 1.40 -16.19 -12.70
N ALA A 122 0.98 -15.13 -12.01
CA ALA A 122 1.62 -14.60 -10.80
C ALA A 122 0.62 -14.43 -9.65
N THR A 123 -0.18 -15.47 -9.40
CA THR A 123 -1.23 -15.47 -8.35
C THR A 123 -0.66 -15.17 -6.97
N VAL A 124 0.38 -15.89 -6.56
CA VAL A 124 0.97 -15.75 -5.21
C VAL A 124 1.54 -14.35 -5.01
N THR A 125 2.24 -13.82 -6.01
CA THR A 125 2.81 -12.47 -5.96
C THR A 125 1.72 -11.40 -5.94
N SER A 126 0.67 -11.56 -6.74
CA SER A 126 -0.48 -10.64 -6.74
C SER A 126 -1.19 -10.63 -5.38
N GLU A 127 -1.41 -11.82 -4.82
CA GLU A 127 -2.01 -11.98 -3.48
C GLU A 127 -1.11 -11.39 -2.39
N ALA A 128 0.21 -11.47 -2.52
CA ALA A 128 1.14 -10.83 -1.59
C ALA A 128 0.98 -9.31 -1.56
N VAL A 129 0.80 -8.67 -2.72
CA VAL A 129 0.51 -7.22 -2.80
C VAL A 129 -0.83 -6.89 -2.14
N ILE A 130 -1.88 -7.65 -2.49
CA ILE A 130 -3.22 -7.46 -1.93
C ILE A 130 -3.21 -7.61 -0.40
N ASN A 131 -2.51 -8.63 0.11
CA ASN A 131 -2.40 -8.89 1.54
C ASN A 131 -1.62 -7.79 2.27
N GLY A 132 -0.51 -7.29 1.69
CA GLY A 132 0.23 -6.16 2.28
C GLY A 132 -0.63 -4.90 2.37
N VAL A 133 -1.38 -4.58 1.32
CA VAL A 133 -2.33 -3.45 1.34
C VAL A 133 -3.42 -3.65 2.40
N ASN A 134 -3.93 -4.87 2.55
CA ASN A 134 -4.91 -5.24 3.57
C ASN A 134 -4.37 -5.12 5.01
N SER A 135 -3.10 -5.47 5.24
CA SER A 135 -2.42 -5.19 6.51
C SER A 135 -2.38 -3.69 6.81
N CYS A 136 -2.03 -2.87 5.82
CA CYS A 136 -2.07 -1.41 5.94
C CYS A 136 -3.48 -0.87 6.22
N PHE A 137 -4.54 -1.47 5.66
CA PHE A 137 -5.92 -1.08 5.98
C PHE A 137 -6.25 -1.36 7.44
N THR A 138 -5.92 -2.56 7.91
CA THR A 138 -6.16 -2.95 9.31
C THR A 138 -5.45 -2.00 10.26
N ASN A 139 -4.17 -1.69 9.99
CA ASN A 139 -3.41 -0.75 10.79
C ASN A 139 -4.00 0.68 10.72
N TYR A 140 -4.37 1.16 9.53
CA TYR A 140 -5.02 2.46 9.36
C TYR A 140 -6.31 2.60 10.17
N GLN A 141 -7.15 1.56 10.20
CA GLN A 141 -8.39 1.59 10.99
C GLN A 141 -8.11 1.71 12.50
N SER A 142 -7.08 1.02 13.01
CA SER A 142 -6.63 1.18 14.40
C SER A 142 -6.15 2.60 14.70
N ILE A 143 -5.40 3.20 13.77
CA ILE A 143 -4.87 4.57 13.93
C ILE A 143 -6.00 5.61 13.89
N LYS A 144 -6.91 5.50 12.92
CA LYS A 144 -8.06 6.41 12.77
C LYS A 144 -8.96 6.41 14.01
N GLY A 145 -9.11 5.26 14.67
CA GLY A 145 -9.88 5.13 15.92
C GLY A 145 -9.29 5.87 17.12
N GLU A 146 -8.01 6.25 17.06
CA GLU A 146 -7.29 6.98 18.13
C GLU A 146 -7.17 8.50 17.88
N GLU A 147 -7.95 9.04 16.93
CA GLU A 147 -7.93 10.43 16.42
C GLU A 147 -6.62 10.84 15.72
N LEU A 148 -6.68 10.96 14.38
CA LEU A 148 -5.61 11.43 13.48
C LEU A 148 -5.60 12.93 13.24
#